data_AF-A0A2K6NQH4-F1
#
_entry.id   AF-A0A2K6NQH4-F1
#
_cell.length_a   1.000
_cell.length_b   1.000
_cell.length_c   1.000
_cell.angle_alpha   90.00
_cell.angle_beta   90.00
_cell.angle_gamma   90.00
#
_symmetry.space_group_name_H-M   'P 1'
#
loop_
_entity.id
_entity.type
_entity.pdbx_description
1 polymer ?
#
loop_
_entity_poly.entity_id
_entity_poly.type
_entity_poly.pdbx_seq_one_letter_code
_entity_poly.pdbx_strand_id
1 'polypeptide(L)'
;MKLHTEQAEEYLKSLVVETQDLASPVLRSASICTKVEEAFSQAHVIVVLDESTDKEVFTLEDCLRSRVPLCRLYGYLIEKNAHESVRVIVGGKTFVNLKTVLLMRYAPRIAHNIIAVALGVEGEAKAILARKLKTAPSYIKDVIIWGSISGNNYVDLRKTRVYRYESAIWGPLHYSRPLLNLIFDSEWVKREFVATLKNLTATGRQFGGILAAHSIATTLKYWYHGSPPGEIVSLGILSEGQFGIPKGIDFSMPVKFENGTWVVLTDLKDIEISEQIMARMTSDLIQEKLVALGDKIHFQPYQSETELRKKDNSLPITDDSQEEQSQGFKTSLTNMVKPCMVAHACNPSRRIA
;
A
#
# COMPACT_ATOMS: atom_id res chain seq x y z
N MET A 1 -19.91 11.14 7.92
CA MET A 1 -20.02 10.22 6.79
C MET A 1 -21.51 10.03 6.50
N LYS A 2 -22.08 10.79 5.55
CA LYS A 2 -23.50 10.65 5.20
C LYS A 2 -23.61 9.54 4.15
N LEU A 3 -24.27 8.43 4.48
CA LEU A 3 -24.71 7.47 3.46
C LEU A 3 -25.74 8.17 2.59
N HIS A 4 -25.30 8.71 1.46
CA HIS A 4 -26.14 9.57 0.62
C HIS A 4 -27.09 8.80 -0.33
N THR A 5 -27.24 7.48 -0.17
CA THR A 5 -28.19 6.70 -0.95
C THR A 5 -28.68 5.48 -0.18
N GLU A 6 -30.01 5.29 -0.11
CA GLU A 6 -30.67 4.09 0.43
C GLU A 6 -30.07 2.79 -0.15
N GLN A 7 -29.69 2.84 -1.43
CA GLN A 7 -29.02 1.75 -2.14
C GLN A 7 -27.69 1.30 -1.51
N ALA A 8 -26.91 2.22 -0.93
CA ALA A 8 -25.63 1.88 -0.31
C ALA A 8 -25.85 1.16 1.03
N GLU A 9 -26.89 1.54 1.76
CA GLU A 9 -27.27 0.87 3.01
C GLU A 9 -27.83 -0.53 2.74
N GLU A 10 -28.67 -0.68 1.71
CA GLU A 10 -29.19 -1.98 1.28
C GLU A 10 -28.07 -2.93 0.84
N TYR A 11 -27.11 -2.43 0.05
CA TYR A 11 -25.94 -3.21 -0.35
C TYR A 11 -25.13 -3.69 0.87
N LEU A 12 -24.91 -2.82 1.86
CA LEU A 12 -24.24 -3.21 3.09
C LEU A 12 -25.03 -4.24 3.90
N LYS A 13 -26.36 -4.13 3.96
CA LYS A 13 -27.21 -5.11 4.66
C LYS A 13 -27.05 -6.48 4.01
N SER A 14 -27.03 -6.54 2.69
CA SER A 14 -26.75 -7.77 1.95
C SER A 14 -25.37 -8.34 2.28
N LEU A 15 -24.33 -7.50 2.29
CA LEU A 15 -22.97 -7.94 2.67
C LEU A 15 -22.89 -8.47 4.11
N VAL A 16 -23.63 -7.89 5.06
CA VAL A 16 -23.67 -8.40 6.43
C VAL A 16 -24.26 -9.80 6.48
N VAL A 17 -25.36 -10.03 5.75
CA VAL A 17 -26.00 -11.36 5.67
C VAL A 17 -25.03 -12.37 5.05
N GLU A 18 -24.43 -12.04 3.90
CA GLU A 18 -23.45 -12.92 3.23
C GLU A 18 -22.24 -13.23 4.14
N THR A 19 -21.76 -12.23 4.89
CA THR A 19 -20.66 -12.42 5.84
C THR A 19 -21.06 -13.35 6.98
N GLN A 20 -22.28 -13.22 7.51
CA GLN A 20 -22.80 -14.10 8.57
C GLN A 20 -22.96 -15.55 8.08
N ASP A 21 -23.44 -15.73 6.86
CA ASP A 21 -23.63 -17.06 6.25
C ASP A 21 -22.28 -17.76 6.03
N LEU A 22 -21.30 -17.05 5.46
CA LEU A 22 -20.00 -17.63 5.07
C LEU A 22 -18.99 -17.77 6.21
N ALA A 23 -19.07 -16.91 7.24
CA ALA A 23 -18.08 -16.88 8.33
C ALA A 23 -18.62 -17.43 9.67
N SER A 24 -19.78 -18.10 9.66
CA SER A 24 -20.47 -18.62 10.86
C SER A 24 -19.62 -19.42 11.86
N PRO A 25 -18.54 -20.16 11.50
CA PRO A 25 -17.75 -20.88 12.50
C PRO A 25 -16.91 -19.97 13.41
N VAL A 26 -16.59 -18.76 12.96
CA VAL A 26 -15.63 -17.86 13.64
C VAL A 26 -16.19 -16.47 13.92
N LEU A 27 -17.25 -16.06 13.21
CA LEU A 27 -17.87 -14.76 13.34
C LEU A 27 -19.00 -14.78 14.37
N ARG A 28 -18.88 -13.98 15.43
CA ARG A 28 -19.96 -13.81 16.42
C ARG A 28 -21.08 -12.91 15.92
N SER A 29 -20.71 -11.79 15.30
CA SER A 29 -21.64 -10.77 14.83
C SER A 29 -20.98 -9.85 13.81
N ALA A 30 -21.76 -9.36 12.86
CA ALA A 30 -21.40 -8.27 11.96
C ALA A 30 -22.51 -7.22 11.99
N SER A 31 -22.14 -5.94 11.96
CA SER A 31 -23.09 -4.82 12.00
C SER A 31 -22.61 -3.68 11.11
N ILE A 32 -23.56 -2.85 10.69
CA ILE A 32 -23.33 -1.61 9.95
C ILE A 32 -23.30 -0.47 10.95
N CYS A 33 -22.27 0.37 10.89
CA CYS A 33 -22.17 1.57 11.69
C CYS A 33 -22.22 2.80 10.77
N THR A 34 -23.23 3.64 10.94
CA THR A 34 -23.43 4.87 10.16
C THR A 34 -23.03 6.12 10.92
N LYS A 35 -22.89 6.01 12.26
CA LYS A 35 -22.42 7.06 13.15
C LYS A 35 -20.93 6.88 13.39
N VAL A 36 -20.13 7.85 12.93
CA VAL A 36 -18.67 7.75 12.97
C VAL A 36 -18.14 7.65 14.41
N GLU A 37 -18.84 8.23 15.37
CA GLU A 37 -18.48 8.26 16.79
C GLU A 37 -18.49 6.88 17.43
N GLU A 38 -19.35 5.97 16.94
CA GLU A 38 -19.51 4.62 17.47
C GLU A 38 -18.59 3.61 16.76
N ALA A 39 -18.07 3.95 15.56
CA ALA A 39 -17.40 3.02 14.66
C ALA A 39 -16.11 2.39 15.22
N PHE A 40 -15.42 3.08 16.14
CA PHE A 40 -14.13 2.65 16.69
C PHE A 40 -14.20 2.12 18.13
N SER A 41 -15.41 2.02 18.71
CA SER A 41 -15.59 1.63 20.11
C SER A 41 -15.02 0.24 20.40
N GLN A 42 -14.07 0.17 21.33
CA GLN A 42 -13.40 -1.07 21.78
C GLN A 42 -12.76 -1.88 20.65
N ALA A 43 -12.43 -1.23 19.52
CA ALA A 43 -11.81 -1.89 18.39
C ALA A 43 -10.40 -2.38 18.75
N HIS A 44 -10.11 -3.64 18.45
CA HIS A 44 -8.77 -4.24 18.62
C HIS A 44 -7.97 -4.24 17.32
N VAL A 45 -8.67 -4.26 16.17
CA VAL A 45 -8.09 -4.13 14.84
C VAL A 45 -8.95 -3.15 14.05
N ILE A 46 -8.31 -2.22 13.35
CA ILE A 46 -8.97 -1.25 12.48
C ILE A 46 -8.33 -1.33 11.11
N VAL A 47 -9.14 -1.57 10.09
CA VAL A 47 -8.70 -1.60 8.69
C VAL A 47 -9.21 -0.34 7.99
N VAL A 48 -8.31 0.56 7.64
CA VAL A 48 -8.64 1.82 6.96
C VAL A 48 -8.53 1.61 5.45
N LEU A 49 -9.68 1.60 4.77
CA LEU A 49 -9.82 1.39 3.31
C LEU A 49 -10.45 2.59 2.60
N ASP A 50 -10.52 3.74 3.25
CA ASP A 50 -11.21 4.92 2.70
C ASP A 50 -10.50 5.43 1.44
N GLU A 51 -11.28 5.62 0.38
CA GLU A 51 -10.84 6.10 -0.93
C GLU A 51 -11.75 7.26 -1.35
N SER A 52 -11.20 8.22 -2.08
CA SER A 52 -12.01 9.27 -2.70
C SER A 52 -12.99 8.66 -3.70
N THR A 53 -14.27 9.01 -3.60
CA THR A 53 -15.24 8.66 -4.64
C THR A 53 -15.06 9.59 -5.82
N ASP A 54 -14.85 9.04 -7.02
CA ASP A 54 -14.65 9.75 -8.31
C ASP A 54 -15.77 10.74 -8.72
N LYS A 55 -16.77 10.97 -7.87
CA LYS A 55 -17.92 11.84 -8.12
C LYS A 55 -17.61 13.33 -8.00
N GLU A 56 -16.45 13.69 -7.47
CA GLU A 56 -16.05 15.08 -7.29
C GLU A 56 -14.85 15.35 -8.21
N VAL A 57 -15.01 16.26 -9.17
CA VAL A 57 -13.92 16.71 -10.05
C VAL A 57 -12.97 17.55 -9.19
N PHE A 58 -12.05 16.88 -8.51
CA PHE A 58 -11.02 17.51 -7.70
C PHE A 58 -9.70 17.59 -8.46
N THR A 59 -8.96 18.66 -8.23
CA THR A 59 -7.53 18.66 -8.53
C THR A 59 -6.82 17.65 -7.61
N LEU A 60 -5.61 17.21 -7.99
CA LEU A 60 -4.81 16.32 -7.14
C LEU A 60 -4.59 16.93 -5.74
N GLU A 61 -4.35 18.23 -5.69
CA GLU A 61 -4.15 18.97 -4.46
C GLU A 61 -5.41 19.01 -3.58
N ASP A 62 -6.60 19.14 -4.18
CA ASP A 62 -7.86 19.07 -3.43
C ASP A 62 -8.08 17.65 -2.87
N CYS A 63 -7.76 16.61 -3.64
CA CYS A 63 -7.76 15.23 -3.16
C CYS A 63 -6.83 15.07 -1.94
N LEU A 64 -5.60 15.57 -2.01
CA LEU A 64 -4.63 15.52 -0.91
C LEU A 64 -5.15 16.25 0.34
N ARG A 65 -5.64 17.49 0.19
CA ARG A 65 -6.19 18.29 1.30
C ARG A 65 -7.43 17.67 1.92
N SER A 66 -8.29 17.06 1.11
CA SER A 66 -9.52 16.40 1.60
C SER A 66 -9.23 15.26 2.60
N ARG A 67 -8.02 14.68 2.56
CA ARG A 67 -7.63 13.61 3.49
C ARG A 67 -7.42 14.10 4.91
N VAL A 68 -7.07 15.38 5.10
CA VAL A 68 -6.72 15.91 6.43
C VAL A 68 -7.91 15.94 7.39
N PRO A 69 -9.08 16.50 7.05
CA PRO A 69 -10.24 16.47 7.95
C PRO A 69 -10.67 15.04 8.32
N LEU A 70 -10.61 14.11 7.36
CA LEU A 70 -10.95 12.71 7.57
C LEU A 70 -9.98 12.03 8.53
N CYS A 71 -8.67 12.11 8.27
CA CYS A 71 -7.67 11.49 9.12
C CYS A 71 -7.61 12.14 10.50
N ARG A 72 -7.93 13.44 10.61
CA ARG A 72 -8.06 14.12 11.90
C ARG A 72 -9.20 13.55 12.73
N LEU A 73 -10.38 13.40 12.11
CA LEU A 73 -11.54 12.82 12.76
C LEU A 73 -11.30 11.36 13.18
N TYR A 74 -10.78 10.54 12.27
CA TYR A 74 -10.47 9.14 12.55
C TYR A 74 -9.39 9.01 13.62
N GLY A 75 -8.26 9.72 13.50
CA GLY A 75 -7.20 9.67 14.50
C GLY A 75 -7.71 10.00 15.91
N TYR A 76 -8.47 11.08 16.05
CA TYR A 76 -9.09 11.47 17.32
C TYR A 76 -10.04 10.38 17.86
N LEU A 77 -10.94 9.85 17.04
CA LEU A 77 -11.91 8.85 17.49
C LEU A 77 -11.28 7.50 17.81
N ILE A 78 -10.28 7.08 17.05
CA ILE A 78 -9.54 5.85 17.32
C ILE A 78 -8.82 5.97 18.67
N GLU A 79 -8.06 7.04 18.88
CA GLU A 79 -7.31 7.23 20.14
C GLU A 79 -8.23 7.35 21.36
N LYS A 80 -9.45 7.91 21.17
CA LYS A 80 -10.43 8.06 22.24
C LYS A 80 -11.21 6.78 22.55
N ASN A 81 -11.61 6.01 21.53
CA ASN A 81 -12.64 4.98 21.68
C ASN A 81 -12.12 3.54 21.49
N ALA A 82 -10.99 3.34 20.80
CA ALA A 82 -10.45 2.02 20.53
C ALA A 82 -9.74 1.42 21.76
N HIS A 83 -9.44 0.12 21.69
CA HIS A 83 -8.64 -0.54 22.72
C HIS A 83 -7.21 0.04 22.77
N GLU A 84 -6.57 0.05 23.94
CA GLU A 84 -5.22 0.61 24.10
C GLU A 84 -4.15 -0.05 23.21
N SER A 85 -4.34 -1.34 22.93
CA SER A 85 -3.46 -2.16 22.08
C SER A 85 -3.97 -2.28 20.63
N VAL A 86 -4.83 -1.34 20.18
CA VAL A 86 -5.42 -1.40 18.85
C VAL A 86 -4.34 -1.43 17.77
N ARG A 87 -4.51 -2.31 16.79
CA ARG A 87 -3.69 -2.35 15.57
C ARG A 87 -4.44 -1.70 14.43
N VAL A 88 -3.86 -0.66 13.85
CA VAL A 88 -4.44 0.06 12.72
C VAL A 88 -3.64 -0.28 11.47
N ILE A 89 -4.33 -0.80 10.45
CA ILE A 89 -3.75 -1.16 9.17
C ILE A 89 -4.37 -0.30 8.08
N VAL A 90 -3.55 0.46 7.37
CA VAL A 90 -3.97 1.34 6.29
C VAL A 90 -3.67 0.66 4.98
N GLY A 91 -4.72 0.49 4.18
CA GLY A 91 -4.63 -0.07 2.84
C GLY A 91 -5.43 0.76 1.85
N GLY A 92 -5.62 0.17 0.68
CA GLY A 92 -6.36 0.78 -0.41
C GLY A 92 -5.46 1.13 -1.58
N LYS A 93 -5.95 2.03 -2.43
CA LYS A 93 -5.39 2.31 -3.76
C LYS A 93 -4.66 3.64 -3.80
N THR A 94 -5.21 4.66 -3.14
CA THR A 94 -4.70 6.03 -3.23
C THR A 94 -4.18 6.50 -1.88
N PHE A 95 -3.11 7.29 -1.93
CA PHE A 95 -2.55 8.04 -0.80
C PHE A 95 -2.35 7.22 0.47
N VAL A 96 -1.91 5.96 0.35
CA VAL A 96 -1.81 5.03 1.47
C VAL A 96 -0.83 5.56 2.51
N ASN A 97 0.36 5.99 2.07
CA ASN A 97 1.39 6.55 2.96
C ASN A 97 0.92 7.88 3.60
N LEU A 98 0.29 8.78 2.83
CA LEU A 98 -0.23 10.04 3.35
C LEU A 98 -1.31 9.82 4.43
N LYS A 99 -2.30 8.95 4.17
CA LYS A 99 -3.33 8.59 5.16
C LYS A 99 -2.69 8.07 6.45
N THR A 100 -1.67 7.23 6.31
CA THR A 100 -0.96 6.61 7.44
C THR A 100 -0.24 7.65 8.29
N VAL A 101 0.56 8.53 7.70
CA VAL A 101 1.28 9.57 8.44
C VAL A 101 0.33 10.62 9.05
N LEU A 102 -0.80 10.93 8.39
CA LEU A 102 -1.83 11.81 8.96
C LEU A 102 -2.53 11.17 10.16
N LEU A 103 -2.88 9.87 10.08
CA LEU A 103 -3.45 9.15 11.21
C LEU A 103 -2.48 9.12 12.39
N MET A 104 -1.19 8.84 12.17
CA MET A 104 -0.16 8.89 13.20
C MET A 104 -0.03 10.28 13.83
N ARG A 105 -0.16 11.35 13.03
CA ARG A 105 -0.12 12.74 13.52
C ARG A 105 -1.31 13.06 14.43
N TYR A 106 -2.49 12.54 14.12
CA TYR A 106 -3.73 12.83 14.87
C TYR A 106 -4.08 11.78 15.92
N ALA A 107 -3.33 10.66 15.97
CA ALA A 107 -3.42 9.62 16.98
C ALA A 107 -2.01 9.27 17.53
N PRO A 108 -1.30 10.23 18.15
CA PRO A 108 0.09 10.05 18.56
C PRO A 108 0.30 8.95 19.61
N ARG A 109 -0.69 8.66 20.47
CA ARG A 109 -0.54 7.64 21.53
C ARG A 109 -0.42 6.23 20.97
N ILE A 110 -1.03 5.99 19.81
CA ILE A 110 -1.05 4.68 19.15
C ILE A 110 -0.26 4.67 17.84
N ALA A 111 0.50 5.72 17.52
CA ALA A 111 1.21 5.86 16.24
C ALA A 111 2.13 4.65 15.92
N HIS A 112 2.73 4.04 16.95
CA HIS A 112 3.55 2.83 16.82
C HIS A 112 2.78 1.58 16.36
N ASN A 113 1.45 1.58 16.49
CA ASN A 113 0.55 0.51 16.06
C ASN A 113 -0.24 0.88 14.80
N ILE A 114 0.23 1.86 14.01
CA ILE A 114 -0.33 2.20 12.71
C ILE A 114 0.67 1.79 11.63
N ILE A 115 0.25 1.00 10.65
CA ILE A 115 1.12 0.53 9.54
C ILE A 115 0.39 0.66 8.19
N ALA A 116 1.15 0.78 7.13
CA ALA A 116 0.66 0.77 5.75
C ALA A 116 1.02 -0.53 5.02
N VAL A 117 0.07 -1.06 4.24
CA VAL A 117 0.22 -2.36 3.57
C VAL A 117 0.91 -2.24 2.22
N ALA A 118 2.16 -2.70 2.13
CA ALA A 118 2.91 -2.74 0.87
C ALA A 118 2.83 -4.09 0.12
N LEU A 119 2.29 -5.13 0.77
CA LEU A 119 2.34 -6.52 0.29
C LEU A 119 1.66 -6.73 -1.07
N GLY A 120 0.69 -5.90 -1.45
CA GLY A 120 0.06 -6.00 -2.77
C GLY A 120 1.01 -5.66 -3.91
N VAL A 121 1.82 -4.61 -3.75
CA VAL A 121 2.85 -4.21 -4.72
C VAL A 121 3.95 -5.27 -4.79
N GLU A 122 4.32 -5.83 -3.64
CA GLU A 122 5.26 -6.97 -3.55
C GLU A 122 4.73 -8.18 -4.33
N GLY A 123 3.43 -8.50 -4.19
CA GLY A 123 2.77 -9.60 -4.89
C GLY A 123 2.73 -9.40 -6.41
N GLU A 124 2.44 -8.18 -6.88
CA GLU A 124 2.48 -7.84 -8.30
C GLU A 124 3.89 -8.02 -8.88
N ALA A 125 4.91 -7.50 -8.20
CA ALA A 125 6.31 -7.69 -8.59
C ALA A 125 6.68 -9.17 -8.67
N LYS A 126 6.35 -9.97 -7.64
CA LYS A 126 6.55 -11.43 -7.64
C LYS A 126 5.84 -12.10 -8.82
N ALA A 127 4.61 -11.69 -9.15
CA ALA A 127 3.85 -12.28 -10.26
C ALA A 127 4.47 -11.99 -11.64
N ILE A 128 5.08 -10.82 -11.84
CA ILE A 128 5.79 -10.49 -13.09
C ILE A 128 7.07 -11.33 -13.20
N LEU A 129 7.87 -11.39 -12.14
CA LEU A 129 9.09 -12.17 -12.07
C LEU A 129 8.82 -13.67 -12.29
N ALA A 130 7.77 -14.18 -11.66
CA ALA A 130 7.33 -15.56 -11.77
C ALA A 130 6.98 -15.92 -13.22
N ARG A 131 6.30 -15.02 -13.95
CA ARG A 131 6.01 -15.21 -15.38
C ARG A 131 7.26 -15.25 -16.24
N LYS A 132 8.24 -14.36 -16.01
CA LYS A 132 9.54 -14.38 -16.73
C LYS A 132 10.29 -15.69 -16.47
N LEU A 133 10.26 -16.20 -15.24
CA LEU A 133 10.95 -17.42 -14.84
C LEU A 133 10.14 -18.71 -15.06
N LYS A 134 8.87 -18.61 -15.47
CA LYS A 134 7.93 -19.74 -15.59
C LYS A 134 7.82 -20.56 -14.29
N THR A 135 7.73 -19.87 -13.15
CA THR A 135 7.62 -20.50 -11.82
C THR A 135 6.42 -19.97 -11.05
N ALA A 136 6.16 -20.51 -9.85
CA ALA A 136 5.08 -20.02 -8.99
C ALA A 136 5.51 -18.74 -8.23
N PRO A 137 4.66 -17.71 -8.11
CA PRO A 137 4.97 -16.52 -7.33
C PRO A 137 5.29 -16.81 -5.85
N SER A 138 4.69 -17.87 -5.29
CA SER A 138 4.95 -18.34 -3.92
C SER A 138 6.38 -18.81 -3.69
N TYR A 139 7.12 -19.12 -4.76
CA TYR A 139 8.52 -19.54 -4.69
C TYR A 139 9.50 -18.36 -4.74
N ILE A 140 9.02 -17.15 -5.02
CA ILE A 140 9.83 -15.93 -5.03
C ILE A 140 9.64 -15.21 -3.69
N LYS A 141 10.74 -15.06 -2.95
CA LYS A 141 10.79 -14.47 -1.60
C LYS A 141 11.71 -13.27 -1.57
N ASP A 142 11.57 -12.45 -0.54
CA ASP A 142 12.50 -11.34 -0.24
C ASP A 142 12.58 -10.29 -1.36
N VAL A 143 11.42 -9.95 -1.96
CA VAL A 143 11.26 -8.78 -2.82
C VAL A 143 11.02 -7.58 -1.90
N ILE A 144 11.84 -6.54 -2.03
CA ILE A 144 11.74 -5.36 -1.17
C ILE A 144 11.15 -4.20 -1.97
N ILE A 145 10.08 -3.62 -1.45
CA ILE A 145 9.43 -2.42 -2.00
C ILE A 145 9.85 -1.22 -1.16
N TRP A 146 10.66 -0.33 -1.75
CA TRP A 146 11.06 0.92 -1.13
C TRP A 146 10.16 2.07 -1.61
N GLY A 147 9.77 2.98 -0.72
CA GLY A 147 9.11 4.23 -1.09
C GLY A 147 7.59 4.22 -0.96
N SER A 148 6.92 4.89 -1.91
CA SER A 148 5.47 5.09 -1.89
C SER A 148 4.72 3.83 -2.34
N ILE A 149 3.80 3.34 -1.53
CA ILE A 149 2.98 2.16 -1.79
C ILE A 149 2.00 2.41 -2.95
N SER A 150 1.40 3.61 -2.98
CA SER A 150 0.41 4.00 -4.00
C SER A 150 1.00 4.87 -5.12
N GLY A 151 2.32 5.01 -5.18
CA GLY A 151 2.98 5.94 -6.09
C GLY A 151 4.36 5.49 -6.51
N ASN A 152 5.32 6.40 -6.41
CA ASN A 152 6.69 6.17 -6.86
C ASN A 152 7.47 5.26 -5.89
N ASN A 153 7.55 3.98 -6.23
CA ASN A 153 8.35 2.98 -5.52
C ASN A 153 9.57 2.52 -6.32
N TYR A 154 10.49 1.87 -5.59
CA TYR A 154 11.63 1.14 -6.13
C TYR A 154 11.56 -0.31 -5.67
N VAL A 155 11.53 -1.23 -6.63
CA VAL A 155 11.57 -2.67 -6.35
C VAL A 155 13.01 -3.13 -6.36
N ASP A 156 13.50 -3.52 -5.20
CA ASP A 156 14.85 -4.02 -5.00
C ASP A 156 14.86 -5.54 -5.03
N LEU A 157 15.58 -6.08 -6.01
CA LEU A 157 15.69 -7.51 -6.27
C LEU A 157 16.98 -8.13 -5.73
N ARG A 158 17.86 -7.33 -5.10
CA ARG A 158 19.18 -7.79 -4.63
C ARG A 158 19.09 -8.88 -3.56
N LYS A 159 18.03 -8.84 -2.74
CA LYS A 159 17.75 -9.86 -1.73
C LYS A 159 16.79 -10.94 -2.20
N THR A 160 16.21 -10.80 -3.38
CA THR A 160 15.17 -11.72 -3.85
C THR A 160 15.74 -13.11 -4.14
N ARG A 161 15.05 -14.12 -3.61
CA ARG A 161 15.42 -15.54 -3.71
C ARG A 161 14.32 -16.31 -4.42
N VAL A 162 14.72 -17.31 -5.20
CA VAL A 162 13.79 -18.25 -5.83
C VAL A 162 14.05 -19.64 -5.28
N TYR A 163 13.02 -20.21 -4.68
CA TYR A 163 12.99 -21.59 -4.16
C TYR A 163 12.41 -22.52 -5.22
N ARG A 164 12.67 -23.83 -5.11
CA ARG A 164 12.05 -24.86 -5.98
C ARG A 164 12.08 -24.52 -7.48
N TYR A 165 13.14 -23.86 -7.94
CA TYR A 165 13.29 -23.49 -9.33
C TYR A 165 13.67 -24.72 -10.15
N GLU A 166 12.82 -25.09 -11.10
CA GLU A 166 13.04 -26.25 -11.96
C GLU A 166 14.18 -25.96 -12.94
N SER A 167 15.35 -26.55 -12.69
CA SER A 167 16.54 -26.40 -13.52
C SER A 167 17.44 -27.64 -13.40
N ALA A 168 18.55 -27.71 -14.13
CA ALA A 168 19.50 -28.81 -13.96
C ALA A 168 20.07 -28.91 -12.52
N ILE A 169 20.02 -27.83 -11.75
CA ILE A 169 20.43 -27.80 -10.34
C ILE A 169 19.18 -27.89 -9.47
N TRP A 170 18.99 -29.04 -8.82
CA TRP A 170 17.97 -29.26 -7.81
C TRP A 170 18.59 -29.29 -6.41
N GLY A 171 17.83 -28.84 -5.42
CA GLY A 171 18.24 -28.86 -4.02
C GLY A 171 17.08 -29.18 -3.09
N PRO A 172 17.35 -29.34 -1.78
CA PRO A 172 16.32 -29.59 -0.77
C PRO A 172 15.30 -28.45 -0.70
N LEU A 173 14.21 -28.64 0.06
CA LEU A 173 13.11 -27.67 0.15
C LEU A 173 13.53 -26.23 0.54
N HIS A 174 14.62 -26.10 1.30
CA HIS A 174 15.18 -24.82 1.76
C HIS A 174 16.25 -24.25 0.81
N TYR A 175 16.59 -24.97 -0.25
CA TYR A 175 17.53 -24.49 -1.25
C TYR A 175 16.87 -23.42 -2.11
N SER A 176 17.60 -22.33 -2.30
CA SER A 176 17.16 -21.20 -3.12
C SER A 176 18.34 -20.55 -3.80
N ARG A 177 18.06 -19.88 -4.92
CA ARG A 177 19.04 -19.17 -5.72
C ARG A 177 18.70 -17.68 -5.75
N PRO A 178 19.70 -16.77 -5.80
CA PRO A 178 19.44 -15.36 -6.05
C PRO A 178 18.70 -15.18 -7.37
N LEU A 179 17.62 -14.41 -7.38
CA LEU A 179 16.80 -14.16 -8.57
C LEU A 179 17.63 -13.59 -9.73
N LEU A 180 18.54 -12.66 -9.43
CA LEU A 180 19.39 -12.02 -10.43
C LEU A 180 20.38 -13.00 -11.10
N ASN A 181 20.62 -14.17 -10.52
CA ASN A 181 21.42 -15.23 -11.15
C ASN A 181 20.58 -16.14 -12.07
N LEU A 182 19.24 -15.97 -12.08
CA LEU A 182 18.31 -16.72 -12.92
C LEU A 182 17.82 -15.90 -14.11
N ILE A 183 17.80 -14.56 -13.99
CA ILE A 183 17.43 -13.65 -15.07
C ILE A 183 18.70 -13.00 -15.62
N PHE A 184 19.26 -13.59 -16.68
CA PHE A 184 20.47 -13.08 -17.35
C PHE A 184 20.22 -11.81 -18.19
N ASP A 185 18.95 -11.53 -18.48
CA ASP A 185 18.50 -10.40 -19.29
C ASP A 185 18.41 -9.12 -18.44
N SER A 186 19.56 -8.44 -18.30
CA SER A 186 19.65 -7.24 -17.47
C SER A 186 18.84 -6.05 -18.01
N GLU A 187 18.65 -5.98 -19.33
CA GLU A 187 17.81 -4.95 -19.96
C GLU A 187 16.33 -5.17 -19.62
N TRP A 188 15.87 -6.42 -19.64
CA TRP A 188 14.52 -6.75 -19.19
C TRP A 188 14.28 -6.33 -17.74
N VAL A 189 15.22 -6.59 -16.84
CA VAL A 189 15.11 -6.20 -15.43
C VAL A 189 15.06 -4.67 -15.27
N LYS A 190 15.93 -3.94 -15.99
CA LYS A 190 16.05 -2.49 -15.84
C LYS A 190 14.94 -1.71 -16.54
N ARG A 191 14.38 -2.24 -17.64
CA ARG A 191 13.43 -1.51 -18.49
C ARG A 191 12.06 -2.16 -18.52
N GLU A 192 11.95 -3.39 -19.02
CA GLU A 192 10.65 -4.03 -19.25
C GLU A 192 9.91 -4.35 -17.95
N PHE A 193 10.61 -4.90 -16.96
CA PHE A 193 10.06 -5.18 -15.63
C PHE A 193 9.55 -3.90 -14.96
N VAL A 194 10.38 -2.85 -14.95
CA VAL A 194 10.03 -1.55 -14.35
C VAL A 194 8.86 -0.90 -15.09
N ALA A 195 8.85 -0.94 -16.43
CA ALA A 195 7.77 -0.39 -17.23
C ALA A 195 6.45 -1.16 -17.05
N THR A 196 6.53 -2.49 -17.00
CA THR A 196 5.36 -3.35 -16.75
C THR A 196 4.76 -3.04 -15.39
N LEU A 197 5.58 -2.99 -14.34
CA LEU A 197 5.10 -2.68 -13.00
C LEU A 197 4.48 -1.28 -12.93
N LYS A 198 5.14 -0.26 -13.51
CA LYS A 198 4.59 1.09 -13.60
C LYS A 198 3.24 1.13 -14.31
N ASN A 199 3.07 0.39 -15.39
CA ASN A 199 1.78 0.34 -16.11
C ASN A 199 0.67 -0.33 -15.30
N LEU A 200 1.00 -1.36 -14.52
CA LEU A 200 0.04 -2.02 -13.62
C LEU A 200 -0.42 -1.05 -12.53
N THR A 201 0.51 -0.34 -11.91
CA THR A 201 0.21 0.59 -10.82
C THR A 201 -0.42 1.89 -11.31
N ALA A 202 -0.05 2.40 -12.49
CA ALA A 202 -0.51 3.69 -13.02
C ALA A 202 -2.03 3.78 -13.23
N THR A 203 -2.69 2.65 -13.50
CA THR A 203 -4.14 2.67 -13.71
C THR A 203 -4.93 2.67 -12.41
N GLY A 204 -4.35 2.28 -11.26
CA GLY A 204 -5.05 2.04 -9.98
C GLY A 204 -6.14 0.96 -10.03
N ARG A 205 -6.54 0.52 -11.23
CA ARG A 205 -7.58 -0.47 -11.50
C ARG A 205 -7.11 -1.88 -11.13
N GLN A 206 -5.81 -2.15 -11.26
CA GLN A 206 -5.24 -3.48 -11.04
C GLN A 206 -5.10 -3.84 -9.57
N PHE A 207 -5.05 -2.84 -8.68
CA PHE A 207 -5.19 -3.06 -7.24
C PHE A 207 -6.65 -3.38 -6.89
N GLY A 208 -7.09 -4.58 -7.24
CA GLY A 208 -8.45 -5.06 -7.06
C GLY A 208 -8.80 -5.31 -5.59
N GLY A 209 -10.09 -5.44 -5.30
CA GLY A 209 -10.56 -5.74 -3.93
C GLY A 209 -9.95 -7.02 -3.35
N ILE A 210 -9.76 -8.05 -4.18
CA ILE A 210 -9.16 -9.32 -3.77
C ILE A 210 -7.69 -9.15 -3.39
N LEU A 211 -6.91 -8.41 -4.18
CA LEU A 211 -5.48 -8.17 -3.90
C LEU A 211 -5.32 -7.39 -2.59
N ALA A 212 -6.12 -6.35 -2.39
CA ALA A 212 -6.12 -5.58 -1.14
C ALA A 212 -6.51 -6.44 0.06
N ALA A 213 -7.59 -7.23 -0.04
CA ALA A 213 -8.03 -8.13 1.02
C ALA A 213 -6.98 -9.18 1.37
N HIS A 214 -6.37 -9.82 0.37
CA HIS A 214 -5.28 -10.78 0.59
C HIS A 214 -4.08 -10.14 1.27
N SER A 215 -3.69 -8.94 0.83
CA SER A 215 -2.54 -8.21 1.38
C SER A 215 -2.75 -7.83 2.84
N ILE A 216 -3.95 -7.33 3.18
CA ILE A 216 -4.34 -6.97 4.55
C ILE A 216 -4.41 -8.20 5.43
N ALA A 217 -5.11 -9.25 4.99
CA ALA A 217 -5.25 -10.49 5.76
C ALA A 217 -3.89 -11.15 6.05
N THR A 218 -2.99 -11.16 5.06
CA THR A 218 -1.65 -11.72 5.23
C THR A 218 -0.79 -10.85 6.14
N THR A 219 -0.85 -9.53 6.01
CA THR A 219 -0.13 -8.60 6.91
C THR A 219 -0.62 -8.74 8.35
N LEU A 220 -1.93 -8.84 8.58
CA LEU A 220 -2.49 -9.12 9.91
C LEU A 220 -2.03 -10.48 10.43
N LYS A 221 -2.04 -11.53 9.59
CA LYS A 221 -1.54 -12.84 9.98
C LYS A 221 -0.09 -12.76 10.45
N TYR A 222 0.78 -12.07 9.72
CA TYR A 222 2.17 -11.87 10.11
C TYR A 222 2.29 -11.04 11.38
N TRP A 223 1.48 -10.00 11.55
CA TRP A 223 1.51 -9.20 12.76
C TRP A 223 1.10 -9.98 14.01
N TYR A 224 0.17 -10.93 13.90
CA TYR A 224 -0.22 -11.78 15.03
C TYR A 224 0.72 -12.97 15.26
N HIS A 225 1.21 -13.62 14.20
CA HIS A 225 1.87 -14.93 14.29
C HIS A 225 3.35 -14.92 13.87
N GLY A 226 3.88 -13.77 13.47
CA GLY A 226 5.19 -13.64 12.85
C GLY A 226 5.16 -13.89 11.34
N SER A 227 6.13 -13.30 10.63
CA SER A 227 6.41 -13.65 9.24
C SER A 227 7.18 -14.99 9.19
N PRO A 228 7.19 -15.70 8.06
CA PRO A 228 7.97 -16.93 7.96
C PRO A 228 9.45 -16.70 8.33
N PRO A 229 10.10 -17.65 9.02
CA PRO A 229 11.46 -17.46 9.50
C PRO A 229 12.44 -17.09 8.38
N GLY A 230 13.15 -15.97 8.58
CA GLY A 230 14.14 -15.47 7.63
C GLY A 230 13.58 -14.78 6.39
N GLU A 231 12.25 -14.67 6.23
CA GLU A 231 11.64 -13.94 5.12
C GLU A 231 11.55 -12.43 5.43
N ILE A 232 11.86 -11.63 4.41
CA ILE A 232 11.71 -10.18 4.42
C ILE A 232 10.31 -9.82 3.91
N VAL A 233 9.66 -8.89 4.60
CA VAL A 233 8.36 -8.35 4.21
C VAL A 233 8.48 -6.84 4.01
N SER A 234 7.87 -6.30 2.97
CA SER A 234 7.80 -4.84 2.78
C SER A 234 6.66 -4.26 3.61
N LEU A 235 6.92 -3.21 4.39
CA LEU A 235 5.93 -2.56 5.24
C LEU A 235 6.10 -1.06 5.27
N GLY A 236 4.99 -0.31 5.12
CA GLY A 236 4.99 1.13 5.32
C GLY A 236 4.88 1.47 6.80
N ILE A 237 5.87 2.21 7.28
CA ILE A 237 6.00 2.64 8.67
C ILE A 237 6.53 4.08 8.72
N LEU A 238 6.38 4.72 9.87
CA LEU A 238 6.96 6.04 10.11
C LEU A 238 8.49 5.96 10.09
N SER A 239 9.11 6.72 9.20
CA SER A 239 10.56 6.86 9.15
C SER A 239 11.08 7.65 10.36
N GLU A 240 12.08 7.06 11.02
CA GLU A 240 12.88 7.64 12.10
C GLU A 240 14.34 7.89 11.65
N GLY A 241 14.62 7.88 10.34
CA GLY A 241 15.97 8.10 9.81
C GLY A 241 16.69 6.82 9.36
N GLN A 242 16.01 5.67 9.39
CA GLN A 242 16.58 4.41 8.94
C GLN A 242 17.04 4.53 7.48
N PHE A 243 18.18 3.94 7.13
CA PHE A 243 18.75 3.99 5.76
C PHE A 243 18.96 5.40 5.18
N GLY A 244 18.98 6.45 6.02
CA GLY A 244 19.04 7.84 5.55
C GLY A 244 17.70 8.39 5.03
N ILE A 245 16.60 7.68 5.24
CA ILE A 245 15.25 8.12 4.84
C ILE A 245 14.86 9.33 5.71
N PRO A 246 14.33 10.43 5.14
CA PRO A 246 13.87 11.58 5.91
C PRO A 246 12.88 11.20 7.02
N LYS A 247 12.99 11.83 8.19
CA LYS A 247 12.11 11.57 9.33
C LYS A 247 10.69 12.09 9.07
N GLY A 248 9.70 11.42 9.65
CA GLY A 248 8.33 11.93 9.71
C GLY A 248 7.51 11.77 8.43
N ILE A 249 7.92 10.89 7.54
CA ILE A 249 7.11 10.37 6.42
C ILE A 249 6.81 8.90 6.65
N ASP A 250 5.66 8.43 6.22
CA ASP A 250 5.40 6.99 6.12
C ASP A 250 6.09 6.47 4.84
N PHE A 251 6.87 5.41 4.97
CA PHE A 251 7.74 4.92 3.89
C PHE A 251 7.82 3.39 3.94
N SER A 252 7.62 2.72 2.79
CA SER A 252 7.76 1.26 2.70
C SER A 252 9.22 0.85 2.77
N MET A 253 9.57 -0.03 3.71
CA MET A 253 10.94 -0.52 3.91
C MET A 253 10.94 -1.98 4.41
N PRO A 254 12.07 -2.70 4.39
CA PRO A 254 12.11 -4.12 4.75
C PRO A 254 11.99 -4.31 6.26
N VAL A 255 11.05 -5.18 6.64
CA VAL A 255 10.82 -5.58 8.03
C VAL A 255 10.75 -7.10 8.15
N LYS A 256 10.84 -7.58 9.38
CA LYS A 256 10.34 -8.90 9.80
C LYS A 256 9.24 -8.71 10.82
N PHE A 257 8.24 -9.58 10.81
CA PHE A 257 7.26 -9.66 11.89
C PHE A 257 7.69 -10.74 12.87
N GLU A 258 7.78 -10.40 14.16
CA GLU A 258 8.14 -11.34 15.22
C GLU A 258 7.46 -10.94 16.53
N ASN A 259 7.06 -11.93 17.33
CA ASN A 259 6.51 -11.72 18.68
C ASN A 259 5.36 -10.71 18.78
N GLY A 260 4.46 -10.68 17.79
CA GLY A 260 3.33 -9.74 17.81
C GLY A 260 3.69 -8.30 17.40
N THR A 261 4.92 -8.06 16.96
CA THR A 261 5.44 -6.76 16.51
C THR A 261 6.17 -6.90 15.17
N TRP A 262 6.76 -5.81 14.69
CA TRP A 262 7.63 -5.75 13.51
C TRP A 262 8.95 -5.08 13.86
N VAL A 263 10.01 -5.45 13.14
CA VAL A 263 11.36 -4.88 13.31
C VAL A 263 11.93 -4.56 11.93
N VAL A 264 12.48 -3.35 11.79
CA VAL A 264 13.15 -2.92 10.56
C VAL A 264 14.49 -3.63 10.42
N LEU A 265 14.73 -4.25 9.27
CA LEU A 265 15.95 -4.99 8.97
C LEU A 265 17.05 -4.04 8.48
N THR A 266 17.63 -3.25 9.39
CA THR A 266 18.64 -2.23 9.08
C THR A 266 20.04 -2.79 8.76
N ASP A 267 20.29 -4.06 9.07
CA ASP A 267 21.57 -4.77 8.93
C ASP A 267 21.71 -5.55 7.61
N LEU A 268 20.83 -5.29 6.64
CA LEU A 268 20.88 -5.94 5.33
C LEU A 268 22.13 -5.52 4.56
N LYS A 269 23.08 -6.46 4.45
CA LYS A 269 24.30 -6.32 3.64
C LYS A 269 23.96 -5.97 2.19
N ASP A 270 24.85 -5.32 1.45
CA ASP A 270 24.70 -5.06 -0.01
C ASP A 270 23.42 -4.28 -0.41
N ILE A 271 22.81 -3.58 0.54
CA ILE A 271 21.72 -2.63 0.28
C ILE A 271 22.31 -1.22 0.37
N GLU A 272 22.62 -0.68 -0.81
CA GLU A 272 22.97 0.73 -0.97
C GLU A 272 21.96 1.36 -1.91
N ILE A 273 21.28 2.41 -1.46
CA ILE A 273 20.34 3.16 -2.29
C ILE A 273 21.00 4.51 -2.58
N SER A 274 21.22 4.82 -3.86
CA SER A 274 21.83 6.09 -4.22
C SER A 274 20.97 7.26 -3.78
N GLU A 275 21.61 8.38 -3.47
CA GLU A 275 20.93 9.61 -3.05
C GLU A 275 19.86 10.05 -4.06
N GLN A 276 20.15 9.90 -5.36
CA GLN A 276 19.20 10.20 -6.44
C GLN A 276 17.95 9.30 -6.40
N ILE A 277 18.11 7.99 -6.15
CA ILE A 277 16.97 7.07 -6.02
C ILE A 277 16.19 7.39 -4.75
N MET A 278 16.89 7.69 -3.65
CA MET A 278 16.26 8.08 -2.39
C MET A 278 15.41 9.35 -2.56
N ALA A 279 16.01 10.41 -3.10
CA ALA A 279 15.33 11.68 -3.37
C ALA A 279 14.10 11.48 -4.26
N ARG A 280 14.20 10.65 -5.30
CA ARG A 280 13.07 10.28 -6.16
C ARG A 280 11.92 9.66 -5.37
N MET A 281 12.20 8.71 -4.47
CA MET A 281 11.17 8.01 -3.71
C MET A 281 10.55 8.88 -2.61
N THR A 282 11.33 9.78 -2.00
CA THR A 282 10.88 10.58 -0.86
C THR A 282 10.23 11.88 -1.28
N SER A 283 10.60 12.44 -2.44
CA SER A 283 10.07 13.74 -2.92
C SER A 283 8.54 13.76 -2.96
N ASP A 284 7.93 12.78 -3.62
CA ASP A 284 6.47 12.75 -3.78
C ASP A 284 5.77 12.62 -2.41
N LEU A 285 6.26 11.73 -1.53
CA LEU A 285 5.73 11.54 -0.18
C LEU A 285 5.80 12.82 0.69
N ILE A 286 6.94 13.53 0.62
CA ILE A 286 7.12 14.79 1.34
C ILE A 286 6.16 15.85 0.79
N GLN A 287 6.07 15.97 -0.53
CA GLN A 287 5.20 16.95 -1.16
C GLN A 287 3.72 16.68 -0.93
N GLU A 288 3.28 15.42 -1.01
CA GLU A 288 1.91 15.01 -0.67
C GLU A 288 1.55 15.49 0.74
N LYS A 289 2.43 15.26 1.71
CA LYS A 289 2.25 15.70 3.10
C LYS A 289 2.18 17.22 3.22
N LEU A 290 3.11 17.96 2.59
CA LEU A 290 3.14 19.43 2.66
C LEU A 290 1.90 20.04 2.00
N VAL A 291 1.47 19.53 0.84
CA VAL A 291 0.28 20.01 0.15
C VAL A 291 -0.98 19.73 0.94
N ALA A 292 -1.11 18.52 1.50
CA ALA A 292 -2.25 18.15 2.32
C ALA A 292 -2.39 19.07 3.55
N LEU A 293 -1.26 19.41 4.20
CA LEU A 293 -1.23 20.28 5.38
C LEU A 293 -1.33 21.78 5.06
N GLY A 294 -1.23 22.16 3.79
CA GLY A 294 -1.27 23.57 3.35
C GLY A 294 0.09 24.28 3.40
N ASP A 295 1.16 23.58 3.74
CA ASP A 295 2.53 24.10 3.75
C ASP A 295 3.08 24.33 2.32
N LYS A 296 2.46 23.69 1.32
CA LYS A 296 2.74 23.90 -0.12
C LYS A 296 1.42 24.01 -0.91
N ILE A 297 1.37 24.92 -1.88
CA ILE A 297 0.15 25.16 -2.67
C ILE A 297 -0.01 24.11 -3.78
N HIS A 298 1.07 23.78 -4.48
CA HIS A 298 1.02 22.91 -5.66
C HIS A 298 1.86 21.66 -5.46
N PHE A 299 1.33 20.53 -5.93
CA PHE A 299 2.08 19.29 -6.01
C PHE A 299 2.95 19.33 -7.28
N GLN A 300 4.24 19.02 -7.12
CA GLN A 300 5.18 18.93 -8.23
C GLN A 300 5.76 17.53 -8.23
N PRO A 301 5.26 16.62 -9.10
CA PRO A 301 5.80 15.27 -9.19
C PRO A 301 7.31 15.32 -9.43
N TYR A 302 8.04 14.40 -8.82
CA TYR A 302 9.48 14.29 -9.09
C TYR A 302 9.74 14.09 -10.59
N GLN A 303 10.59 14.95 -11.17
CA GLN A 303 11.08 14.82 -12.54
C GLN A 303 12.53 14.34 -12.50
N SER A 304 12.82 13.20 -13.12
CA SER A 304 14.20 12.73 -13.23
C SER A 304 15.00 13.60 -14.21
N GLU A 305 16.32 13.73 -14.01
CA GLU A 305 17.22 14.47 -14.91
C GLU A 305 17.09 14.06 -16.39
N THR A 306 16.83 12.78 -16.66
CA THR A 306 16.62 12.26 -18.02
C THR A 306 15.33 12.79 -18.66
N GLU A 307 14.28 13.02 -17.88
CA GLU A 307 13.01 13.58 -18.35
C GLU A 307 13.08 15.10 -18.51
N LEU A 308 13.85 15.78 -17.66
CA LEU A 308 14.19 17.20 -17.82
C LEU A 308 14.98 17.42 -19.13
N ARG A 309 16.02 16.61 -19.39
CA ARG A 309 16.80 16.68 -20.64
C ARG A 309 15.99 16.38 -21.90
N LYS A 310 15.01 15.47 -21.84
CA LYS A 310 14.10 15.23 -22.97
C LYS A 310 13.20 16.43 -23.24
N LYS A 311 12.73 17.12 -22.19
CA LYS A 311 11.93 18.35 -22.30
C LYS A 311 12.74 19.51 -22.90
N ASP A 312 13.98 19.67 -22.45
CA ASP A 312 14.90 20.68 -22.97
C ASP A 312 15.28 20.41 -24.44
N ASN A 313 15.40 19.14 -24.84
CA ASN A 313 15.62 18.75 -26.23
C ASN A 313 14.35 18.76 -27.10
N SER A 314 13.17 18.99 -26.53
CA SER A 314 11.87 19.04 -27.24
C SER A 314 11.29 20.45 -27.34
N LEU A 315 12.10 21.49 -27.19
CA LEU A 315 11.69 22.87 -27.51
C LEU A 315 11.40 22.97 -29.02
N PRO A 316 10.23 23.48 -29.46
CA PRO A 316 9.90 23.50 -30.87
C PRO A 316 10.70 24.59 -31.58
N ILE A 317 11.32 24.23 -32.71
CA ILE A 317 11.54 25.18 -33.80
C ILE A 317 10.14 25.63 -34.22
N THR A 318 9.86 26.92 -34.06
CA THR A 318 8.66 27.58 -34.57
C THR A 318 8.57 27.30 -36.07
N ASP A 319 7.55 26.59 -36.49
CA ASP A 319 7.02 26.77 -37.83
C ASP A 319 5.49 26.74 -37.74
N ASP A 320 4.90 27.77 -38.32
CA ASP A 320 3.48 28.01 -38.34
C ASP A 320 2.75 26.88 -39.09
N SER A 321 1.54 26.58 -38.58
CA SER A 321 0.34 26.14 -39.31
C SER A 321 -0.21 24.74 -39.04
N GLN A 322 -1.53 24.78 -38.79
CA GLN A 322 -2.59 23.77 -38.95
C GLN A 322 -3.19 23.16 -37.68
N GLU A 323 -4.51 23.41 -37.60
CA GLU A 323 -5.51 23.01 -36.62
C GLU A 323 -5.90 21.52 -36.72
N GLU A 324 -6.69 21.10 -35.73
CA GLU A 324 -7.45 19.84 -35.59
C GLU A 324 -6.66 18.63 -35.03
N GLN A 325 -7.10 17.87 -34.02
CA GLN A 325 -8.43 17.62 -33.44
C GLN A 325 -8.23 17.15 -31.98
N SER A 326 -9.03 17.67 -31.05
CA SER A 326 -9.14 17.15 -29.68
C SER A 326 -10.29 16.15 -29.61
N GLN A 327 -9.99 14.88 -29.33
CA GLN A 327 -11.01 13.89 -28.98
C GLN A 327 -10.86 13.50 -27.51
N GLY A 328 -11.77 14.03 -26.70
CA GLY A 328 -11.95 13.69 -25.30
C GLY A 328 -12.43 12.24 -25.14
N PHE A 329 -11.70 11.48 -24.32
CA PHE A 329 -12.13 10.16 -23.87
C PHE A 329 -13.24 10.31 -22.81
N LYS A 330 -14.50 10.24 -23.26
CA LYS A 330 -15.63 9.89 -22.39
C LYS A 330 -15.55 8.39 -22.08
N THR A 331 -15.52 8.01 -20.80
CA THR A 331 -15.78 6.63 -20.38
C THR A 331 -16.95 6.58 -19.41
N SER A 332 -17.97 5.82 -19.81
CA SER A 332 -19.16 5.48 -19.04
C SER A 332 -18.81 4.49 -17.92
N LEU A 333 -19.37 4.72 -16.72
CA LEU A 333 -19.09 3.99 -15.48
C LEU A 333 -20.38 3.42 -14.90
N THR A 334 -20.34 2.15 -14.48
CA THR A 334 -21.28 1.55 -13.54
C THR A 334 -20.68 1.55 -12.14
N ASN A 335 -21.49 1.99 -11.17
CA ASN A 335 -21.17 2.43 -9.80
C ASN A 335 -20.90 1.29 -8.81
N MET A 336 -20.09 1.53 -7.75
CA MET A 336 -20.31 1.05 -6.36
C MET A 336 -19.58 1.94 -5.32
N VAL A 337 -20.30 2.40 -4.29
CA VAL A 337 -19.82 3.20 -3.12
C VAL A 337 -19.63 2.25 -1.94
N LYS A 338 -18.54 2.36 -1.16
CA LYS A 338 -18.25 1.46 -0.02
C LYS A 338 -18.21 2.19 1.34
N PRO A 339 -19.11 1.85 2.27
CA PRO A 339 -19.01 2.23 3.68
C PRO A 339 -18.35 1.12 4.55
N CYS A 340 -17.92 1.48 5.76
CA CYS A 340 -17.06 0.67 6.64
C CYS A 340 -17.87 -0.38 7.43
N MET A 341 -17.34 -1.60 7.57
CA MET A 341 -17.94 -2.71 8.31
C MET A 341 -17.07 -3.05 9.52
N VAL A 342 -17.68 -3.15 10.70
CA VAL A 342 -17.00 -3.49 11.95
C VAL A 342 -17.30 -4.95 12.29
N ALA A 343 -16.28 -5.79 12.40
CA ALA A 343 -16.41 -7.19 12.79
C ALA A 343 -15.77 -7.42 14.16
N HIS A 344 -16.51 -8.06 15.08
CA HIS A 344 -16.00 -8.41 16.41
C HIS A 344 -15.57 -9.88 16.44
N ALA A 345 -14.27 -10.13 16.59
CA ALA A 345 -13.68 -11.47 16.71
C ALA A 345 -13.40 -11.85 18.19
N CYS A 346 -13.48 -13.14 18.51
CA CYS A 346 -13.27 -13.66 19.86
C CYS A 346 -11.79 -14.03 20.11
N ASN A 347 -11.27 -13.70 21.29
CA ASN A 347 -9.95 -14.10 21.77
C ASN A 347 -9.97 -15.57 22.22
N PRO A 348 -9.17 -16.49 21.65
CA PRO A 348 -9.08 -17.88 22.08
C PRO A 348 -8.11 -18.01 23.26
N SER A 349 -8.46 -17.45 24.41
CA SER A 349 -7.72 -17.69 25.64
C SER A 349 -8.66 -17.74 26.84
N ARG A 350 -9.47 -18.81 26.88
CA ARG A 350 -10.06 -19.42 28.08
C ARG A 350 -10.87 -20.66 27.67
N ARG A 351 -10.19 -21.80 27.58
CA ARG A 351 -10.76 -23.09 27.98
C ARG A 351 -9.74 -23.75 28.89
N ILE A 352 -9.95 -23.53 30.19
CA ILE A 352 -9.47 -24.41 31.24
C ILE A 352 -10.57 -25.47 31.38
N ALA A 353 -10.25 -26.70 30.99
CA ALA A 353 -10.72 -27.99 31.50
C ALA A 353 -10.14 -29.06 30.58
#